data_AF-A0A6G3XXS2-F1
#
_entry.id   AF-A0A6G3XXS2-F1
#
_cell.length_a   1.000
_cell.length_b   1.000
_cell.length_c   1.000
_cell.angle_alpha   90.00
_cell.angle_beta   90.00
_cell.angle_gamma   90.00
#
_symmetry.space_group_name_H-M   'P 1'
#
loop_
_entity.id
_entity.type
_entity.pdbx_description
1 polymer ?
#
loop_
_entity_poly.entity_id
_entity_poly.type
_entity_poly.pdbx_seq_one_letter_code
_entity_poly.pdbx_strand_id
1 'polypeptide(L)'
;MAAERPTGHTAAPAPSAPGASPASLASGLADERVDHRFKALPPDAEGLTVGALAAERRNLFTGGFTTPVLALSAESVAHNLDLLETYAERHGLAFAPHGKTSMSPQLFVDQLKRGAWGITAAVPHQ
;
A
#
# COMPACT_ATOMS: atom_id res chain seq x y z
N MET A 1 -40.80 -12.42 18.25
CA MET A 1 -40.37 -12.67 16.86
C MET A 1 -38.88 -12.40 16.81
N ALA A 2 -38.04 -13.42 16.97
CA ALA A 2 -36.58 -13.28 16.94
C ALA A 2 -36.16 -13.24 15.47
N ALA A 3 -35.62 -12.11 15.02
CA ALA A 3 -35.01 -12.00 13.70
C ALA A 3 -33.68 -12.74 13.73
N GLU A 4 -33.57 -13.82 12.94
CA GLU A 4 -32.32 -14.53 12.74
C GLU A 4 -31.27 -13.57 12.15
N ARG A 5 -30.10 -13.50 12.81
CA ARG A 5 -28.94 -12.78 12.29
C ARG A 5 -28.41 -13.56 11.09
N PRO A 6 -28.24 -12.94 9.91
CA PRO A 6 -27.64 -13.63 8.77
C PRO A 6 -26.22 -14.03 9.13
N THR A 7 -25.92 -15.31 8.97
CA THR A 7 -24.59 -15.89 9.16
C THR A 7 -23.62 -15.22 8.19
N GLY A 8 -22.54 -14.65 8.74
CA GLY A 8 -21.53 -13.96 7.96
C GLY A 8 -20.96 -14.87 6.87
N HIS A 9 -20.95 -14.38 5.63
CA HIS A 9 -20.26 -15.02 4.53
C HIS A 9 -18.75 -14.90 4.77
N THR A 10 -18.16 -15.86 5.47
CA THR A 10 -16.70 -16.02 5.49
C THR A 10 -16.31 -16.64 4.15
N ALA A 11 -16.16 -15.81 3.13
CA ALA A 11 -15.53 -16.23 1.89
C ALA A 11 -14.10 -16.66 2.23
N ALA A 12 -13.84 -17.96 2.22
CA ALA A 12 -12.48 -18.48 2.30
C ALA A 12 -11.66 -17.86 1.16
N PRO A 13 -10.42 -17.39 1.41
CA PRO A 13 -9.59 -16.82 0.36
C PRO A 13 -9.37 -17.88 -0.73
N ALA A 14 -9.73 -17.53 -1.96
CA ALA A 14 -9.44 -18.38 -3.11
C ALA A 14 -7.92 -18.58 -3.24
N PRO A 15 -7.45 -19.78 -3.65
CA PRO A 15 -6.03 -20.03 -3.81
C PRO A 15 -5.45 -19.06 -4.85
N SER A 16 -4.45 -18.28 -4.46
CA SER A 16 -3.79 -17.35 -5.36
C SER A 16 -3.00 -18.12 -6.41
N ALA A 17 -3.26 -17.85 -7.69
CA ALA A 17 -2.40 -18.24 -8.80
C ALA A 17 -0.94 -17.78 -8.56
N PRO A 18 0.08 -18.41 -9.17
CA PRO A 18 1.48 -18.04 -8.99
C PRO A 18 1.79 -16.71 -9.70
N GLY A 19 1.30 -15.62 -9.13
CA GLY A 19 1.60 -14.24 -9.49
C GLY A 19 2.35 -13.55 -8.35
N ALA A 20 3.03 -12.45 -8.66
CA ALA A 20 3.70 -11.65 -7.65
C ALA A 20 2.69 -11.14 -6.61
N SER A 21 2.87 -11.53 -5.34
CA SER A 21 2.05 -11.01 -4.25
C SER A 21 2.37 -9.52 -4.00
N PRO A 22 1.43 -8.72 -3.46
CA PRO A 22 1.70 -7.33 -3.08
C PRO A 22 2.92 -7.19 -2.15
N ALA A 23 3.15 -8.17 -1.26
CA ALA A 23 4.32 -8.21 -0.39
C ALA A 23 5.62 -8.37 -1.19
N SER A 24 5.65 -9.32 -2.13
CA SER A 24 6.84 -9.52 -2.99
C SER A 24 7.12 -8.31 -3.89
N LEU A 25 6.08 -7.64 -4.39
CA LEU A 25 6.21 -6.40 -5.16
C LEU A 25 6.77 -5.25 -4.29
N ALA A 26 6.25 -5.09 -3.07
CA ALA A 26 6.74 -4.09 -2.13
C ALA A 26 8.22 -4.31 -1.77
N SER A 27 8.65 -5.56 -1.57
CA SER A 27 10.06 -5.90 -1.38
C SER A 27 10.90 -5.60 -2.63
N GLY A 28 10.43 -5.97 -3.82
CA GLY A 28 11.13 -5.66 -5.07
C GLY A 28 11.35 -4.17 -5.28
N LEU A 29 10.35 -3.34 -4.95
CA LEU A 29 10.47 -1.87 -4.99
C LEU A 29 11.53 -1.33 -4.01
N ALA A 30 11.67 -1.94 -2.84
CA ALA A 30 12.68 -1.53 -1.87
C ALA A 30 14.11 -1.80 -2.37
N ASP A 31 14.29 -2.85 -3.18
CA ASP A 31 15.58 -3.24 -3.75
C ASP A 31 15.94 -2.46 -5.03
N GLU A 32 15.01 -1.66 -5.60
CA GLU A 32 15.28 -0.86 -6.78
C GLU A 32 16.37 0.18 -6.52
N ARG A 33 17.30 0.34 -7.47
CA ARG A 33 18.35 1.35 -7.40
C ARG A 33 17.80 2.72 -7.78
N VAL A 34 18.13 3.70 -6.95
CA VAL A 34 17.92 5.12 -7.21
C VAL A 34 18.86 5.55 -8.34
N ASP A 35 18.26 6.00 -9.43
CA ASP A 35 18.91 6.50 -10.64
C ASP A 35 18.05 7.59 -11.29
N HIS A 36 18.45 8.03 -12.49
CA HIS A 36 17.77 9.05 -13.30
C HIS A 36 16.28 8.82 -13.59
N ARG A 37 15.75 7.59 -13.41
CA ARG A 37 14.31 7.30 -13.57
C ARG A 37 13.48 7.87 -12.42
N PHE A 38 14.11 8.13 -11.27
CA PHE A 38 13.46 8.69 -10.10
C PHE A 38 13.61 10.22 -10.07
N LYS A 39 12.48 10.92 -9.97
CA LYS A 39 12.45 12.36 -9.71
C LYS A 39 12.37 12.64 -8.21
N ALA A 40 12.64 13.88 -7.83
CA ALA A 40 12.44 14.40 -6.47
C ALA A 40 13.33 13.78 -5.38
N LEU A 41 14.23 12.86 -5.72
CA LEU A 41 15.18 12.26 -4.78
C LEU A 41 16.45 13.12 -4.62
N PRO A 42 17.19 12.96 -3.50
CA PRO A 42 18.46 13.64 -3.30
C PRO A 42 19.50 13.22 -4.36
N PRO A 43 20.26 14.16 -4.98
CA PRO A 43 21.26 13.82 -5.99
C PRO A 43 22.38 12.91 -5.48
N ASP A 44 22.71 13.00 -4.19
CA ASP A 44 23.71 12.18 -3.51
C ASP A 44 23.20 10.76 -3.15
N ALA A 45 21.94 10.45 -3.47
CA ALA A 45 21.37 9.12 -3.26
C ALA A 45 21.58 8.17 -4.46
N GLU A 46 22.18 8.63 -5.56
CA GLU A 46 22.44 7.79 -6.74
C GLU A 46 23.25 6.54 -6.38
N GLY A 47 22.78 5.38 -6.83
CA GLY A 47 23.40 4.08 -6.55
C GLY A 47 22.92 3.40 -5.26
N LEU A 48 22.27 4.12 -4.33
CA LEU A 48 21.56 3.50 -3.21
C LEU A 48 20.32 2.75 -3.71
N THR A 49 19.85 1.78 -2.93
CA THR A 49 18.50 1.22 -3.11
C THR A 49 17.45 2.14 -2.48
N VAL A 50 16.21 2.12 -2.98
CA VAL A 50 15.08 2.86 -2.40
C VAL A 50 14.91 2.55 -0.90
N GLY A 51 15.05 1.28 -0.51
CA GLY A 51 14.97 0.84 0.87
C GLY A 51 16.08 1.42 1.75
N ALA A 52 17.33 1.42 1.26
CA ALA A 52 18.45 2.05 1.97
C ALA A 52 18.24 3.55 2.17
N LEU A 53 17.82 4.28 1.12
CA LEU A 53 17.52 5.71 1.23
C LEU A 53 16.36 5.97 2.22
N ALA A 54 15.33 5.13 2.21
CA ALA A 54 14.21 5.24 3.16
C ALA A 54 14.66 5.00 4.62
N ALA A 55 15.59 4.07 4.84
CA ALA A 55 16.13 3.76 6.17
C ALA A 55 16.93 4.92 6.79
N GLU A 56 17.51 5.82 5.96
CA GLU A 56 18.18 7.02 6.43
C GLU A 56 17.23 8.05 7.08
N ARG A 57 15.92 7.95 6.81
CA ARG A 57 14.88 8.83 7.38
C ARG A 57 15.21 10.32 7.24
N ARG A 58 15.74 10.71 6.08
CA ARG A 58 16.15 12.09 5.80
C ARG A 58 14.97 13.06 5.99
N ASN A 59 15.27 14.24 6.49
CA ASN A 59 14.30 15.32 6.60
C ASN A 59 13.86 15.78 5.21
N LEU A 60 12.55 16.00 5.00
CA LEU A 60 12.01 16.39 3.69
C LEU A 60 12.60 17.71 3.16
N PHE A 61 12.88 18.68 4.04
CA PHE A 61 13.29 20.03 3.67
C PHE A 61 14.82 20.22 3.66
N THR A 62 15.54 19.49 4.51
CA THR A 62 17.01 19.61 4.63
C THR A 62 17.77 18.39 4.12
N GLY A 63 17.08 17.31 3.77
CA GLY A 63 17.65 16.03 3.33
C GLY A 63 18.00 15.96 1.84
N GLY A 64 17.96 17.08 1.13
CA GLY A 64 18.39 17.18 -0.27
C GLY A 64 17.34 16.80 -1.32
N PHE A 65 16.09 16.52 -0.92
CA PHE A 65 15.00 16.22 -1.86
C PHE A 65 14.78 17.37 -2.84
N THR A 66 14.61 17.03 -4.11
CA THR A 66 14.41 18.02 -5.19
C THR A 66 12.92 18.25 -5.43
N THR A 67 12.53 19.45 -5.87
CA THR A 67 11.14 19.80 -6.16
C THR A 67 10.82 19.61 -7.64
N PRO A 68 9.55 19.27 -8.00
CA PRO A 68 8.40 19.03 -7.13
C PRO A 68 8.42 17.65 -6.46
N VAL A 69 8.10 17.60 -5.16
CA VAL A 69 8.01 16.36 -4.36
C VAL A 69 6.57 16.09 -3.92
N LEU A 70 6.11 14.85 -4.05
CA LEU A 70 4.88 14.37 -3.44
C LEU A 70 5.23 13.70 -2.11
N ALA A 71 4.76 14.28 -1.01
CA ALA A 71 4.93 13.70 0.32
C ALA A 71 3.58 13.22 0.85
N LEU A 72 3.56 12.01 1.42
CA LEU A 72 2.43 11.49 2.17
C LEU A 72 2.74 11.60 3.67
N SER A 73 1.80 12.11 4.45
CA SER A 73 1.88 12.05 5.91
C SER A 73 1.63 10.62 6.37
N ALA A 74 2.62 9.99 7.01
CA ALA A 74 2.48 8.65 7.56
C ALA A 74 1.34 8.56 8.58
N GLU A 75 1.17 9.60 9.40
CA GLU A 75 0.09 9.69 10.39
C GLU A 75 -1.29 9.76 9.73
N SER A 76 -1.44 10.57 8.68
CA SER A 76 -2.72 10.69 7.96
C SER A 76 -3.05 9.40 7.19
N VAL A 77 -2.05 8.74 6.62
CA VAL A 77 -2.25 7.42 5.98
C VAL A 77 -2.71 6.39 7.01
N ALA A 78 -2.03 6.29 8.15
CA ALA A 78 -2.40 5.35 9.21
C ALA A 78 -3.83 5.62 9.73
N HIS A 79 -4.15 6.88 10.01
CA HIS A 79 -5.48 7.29 10.44
C HIS A 79 -6.58 6.89 9.45
N ASN A 80 -6.36 7.15 8.15
CA ASN A 80 -7.34 6.82 7.12
C ASN A 80 -7.54 5.30 6.97
N LEU A 81 -6.47 4.52 7.14
CA LEU A 81 -6.55 3.06 7.15
C LEU A 81 -7.35 2.56 8.35
N ASP A 82 -7.09 3.09 9.56
CA ASP A 82 -7.84 2.74 10.77
C ASP A 82 -9.34 3.05 10.62
N LEU A 83 -9.68 4.21 10.02
CA LEU A 83 -11.06 4.60 9.77
C LEU A 83 -11.78 3.63 8.82
N LEU A 84 -11.13 3.24 7.71
CA LEU A 84 -11.72 2.33 6.74
C LEU A 84 -11.91 0.93 7.31
N GLU A 85 -10.93 0.43 8.06
CA GLU A 85 -11.01 -0.84 8.79
C GLU A 85 -12.19 -0.82 9.77
N THR A 86 -12.24 0.16 10.66
CA THR A 86 -13.31 0.30 11.66
C THR A 86 -14.69 0.42 11.01
N TYR A 87 -14.79 1.15 9.89
CA TYR A 87 -16.04 1.29 9.16
C TYR A 87 -16.48 -0.04 8.53
N ALA A 88 -15.56 -0.75 7.86
CA ALA A 88 -15.84 -2.03 7.24
C ALA A 88 -16.28 -3.07 8.28
N GLU A 89 -15.58 -3.16 9.41
CA GLU A 89 -15.91 -4.06 10.51
C GLU A 89 -17.30 -3.76 11.10
N ARG A 90 -17.56 -2.49 11.42
CA ARG A 90 -18.85 -2.05 11.99
C ARG A 90 -20.04 -2.43 11.12
N HIS A 91 -19.86 -2.44 9.81
CA HIS A 91 -20.92 -2.69 8.84
C HIS A 91 -20.86 -4.09 8.20
N GLY A 92 -19.90 -4.94 8.60
CA GLY A 92 -19.74 -6.29 8.05
C GLY A 92 -19.43 -6.31 6.55
N LEU A 93 -18.66 -5.34 6.06
CA LEU A 93 -18.36 -5.19 4.63
C LEU A 93 -17.13 -6.02 4.22
N ALA A 94 -17.28 -6.83 3.17
CA ALA A 94 -16.15 -7.38 2.44
C ALA A 94 -15.57 -6.30 1.51
N PHE A 95 -14.62 -5.51 2.02
CA PHE A 95 -14.07 -4.37 1.31
C PHE A 95 -12.89 -4.76 0.39
N ALA A 96 -12.93 -4.32 -0.87
CA ALA A 96 -11.88 -4.56 -1.87
C ALA A 96 -11.44 -3.24 -2.53
N PRO A 97 -10.48 -2.50 -1.94
CA PRO A 97 -10.08 -1.18 -2.41
C PRO A 97 -9.56 -1.19 -3.86
N HIS A 98 -9.79 -0.10 -4.57
CA HIS A 98 -9.42 0.01 -5.98
C HIS A 98 -7.93 0.35 -6.13
N GLY A 99 -7.13 -0.63 -6.56
CA GLY A 99 -5.67 -0.49 -6.64
C GLY A 99 -5.18 0.43 -7.75
N LYS A 100 -5.95 0.65 -8.82
CA LYS A 100 -5.49 1.37 -10.03
C LYS A 100 -5.03 2.80 -9.78
N THR A 101 -5.55 3.44 -8.74
CA THR A 101 -5.35 4.88 -8.50
C THR A 101 -4.03 5.17 -7.83
N SER A 102 -3.62 4.33 -6.87
CA SER A 102 -2.34 4.49 -6.19
C SER A 102 -1.24 3.65 -6.82
N MET A 103 -1.57 2.48 -7.37
CA MET A 103 -0.59 1.49 -7.84
C MET A 103 0.57 1.30 -6.86
N SER A 104 0.28 1.33 -5.56
CA SER A 104 1.27 1.22 -4.47
C SER A 104 1.10 -0.13 -3.77
N PRO A 105 1.97 -1.13 -4.07
CA PRO A 105 1.95 -2.41 -3.39
C PRO A 105 2.08 -2.31 -1.88
N GLN A 106 2.82 -1.30 -1.37
CA GLN A 106 2.94 -1.04 0.06
C GLN A 106 1.56 -0.75 0.70
N LEU A 107 0.77 0.15 0.09
CA LEU A 107 -0.57 0.45 0.58
C LEU A 107 -1.55 -0.72 0.42
N PHE A 108 -1.34 -1.59 -0.57
CA PHE A 108 -2.15 -2.81 -0.73
C PHE A 108 -1.86 -3.79 0.41
N VAL A 109 -0.58 -4.00 0.73
CA VAL A 109 -0.16 -4.85 1.86
C VAL A 109 -0.79 -4.37 3.16
N ASP A 110 -0.77 -3.07 3.44
CA ASP A 110 -1.33 -2.53 4.68
C ASP A 110 -2.86 -2.65 4.75
N GLN A 111 -3.57 -2.46 3.63
CA GLN A 111 -5.02 -2.66 3.58
C GLN A 111 -5.41 -4.14 3.76
N LEU A 112 -4.67 -5.07 3.16
CA LEU A 112 -4.89 -6.51 3.31
C LEU A 112 -4.65 -6.97 4.77
N LYS A 113 -3.64 -6.42 5.44
CA LYS A 113 -3.39 -6.69 6.87
C LYS A 113 -4.52 -6.21 7.78
N ARG A 114 -5.28 -5.21 7.34
CA ARG A 114 -6.39 -4.55 8.04
C ARG A 114 -7.76 -5.06 7.60
N GLY A 115 -7.81 -6.28 7.08
CA GLY A 115 -9.07 -6.98 6.79
C GLY A 115 -9.70 -6.68 5.42
N ALA A 116 -9.01 -5.98 4.50
CA ALA A 116 -9.48 -5.94 3.12
C ALA A 116 -9.53 -7.37 2.54
N TRP A 117 -10.63 -7.72 1.87
CA TRP A 117 -10.84 -9.05 1.30
C TRP A 117 -9.94 -9.30 0.07
N GLY A 118 -9.59 -8.24 -0.66
CA GLY A 118 -8.74 -8.30 -1.85
C GLY A 118 -8.45 -6.90 -2.39
N ILE A 119 -7.79 -6.80 -3.55
CA ILE A 119 -7.54 -5.53 -4.24
C ILE A 119 -8.24 -5.57 -5.59
N THR A 120 -9.04 -4.54 -5.90
CA THR A 120 -9.72 -4.43 -7.19
C THR A 120 -8.77 -3.85 -8.24
N ALA A 121 -8.42 -4.67 -9.23
CA ALA A 121 -7.63 -4.29 -10.41
C ALA A 121 -8.52 -4.08 -11.65
N ALA A 122 -8.04 -3.30 -12.60
CA ALA A 122 -8.74 -3.02 -13.86
C ALA A 122 -8.14 -3.75 -15.07
N VAL A 123 -6.82 -4.03 -15.05
CA VAL A 123 -6.11 -4.69 -16.16
C VAL A 123 -5.06 -5.70 -15.65
N PRO A 124 -4.68 -6.73 -16.44
CA PRO A 124 -3.87 -7.86 -15.95
C PRO A 124 -2.44 -7.53 -15.50
N HIS A 125 -1.88 -6.40 -15.93
CA HIS A 125 -0.50 -6.01 -15.57
C HIS A 125 -0.41 -5.24 -14.25
N GLN A 126 -1.55 -5.00 -13.59
CA GLN A 126 -1.64 -4.36 -12.26
C GLN A 126 -1.52 -5.41 -11.17
#